data_AF-A0A0B0D2R7-F1
#
_entry.id   AF-A0A0B0D2R7-F1
#
_cell.length_a   1.000
_cell.length_b   1.000
_cell.length_c   1.000
_cell.angle_alpha   90.00
_cell.angle_beta   90.00
_cell.angle_gamma   90.00
#
_symmetry.space_group_name_H-M   'P 1'
#
loop_
_entity.id
_entity.type
_entity.pdbx_description
1 polymer ?
#
loop_
_entity_poly.entity_id
_entity_poly.type
_entity_poly.pdbx_seq_one_letter_code
_entity_poly.pdbx_strand_id
1 'polypeptide(L)'
;MRKLAFLSVAVFSILLLSACAGTNEEPEKDQETASNQEPKETEGSQEKEQMGAVYPLTGEAADEAVDHRVIAAMVNNHTKARPQSGLSQADIVYEVLAEGQITRFLALFHSQIPDTIGPI
;
A
#
# COMPACT_ATOMS: atom_id res chain seq x y z
N MET A 1 31.84 20.09 -43.02
CA MET A 1 31.29 20.00 -41.64
C MET A 1 29.80 19.66 -41.61
N ARG A 2 28.94 20.29 -42.41
CA ARG A 2 27.49 19.97 -42.48
C ARG A 2 27.18 18.51 -42.88
N LYS A 3 27.85 17.96 -43.90
CA LYS A 3 27.67 16.55 -44.32
C LYS A 3 28.12 15.53 -43.25
N LEU A 4 29.10 15.89 -42.43
CA LEU A 4 29.58 15.06 -41.31
C LEU A 4 28.58 15.08 -40.14
N ALA A 5 27.94 16.23 -39.91
CA ALA A 5 26.84 16.37 -38.93
C ALA A 5 25.59 15.58 -39.36
N PHE A 6 25.24 15.57 -40.66
CA PHE A 6 24.15 14.74 -41.17
C PHE A 6 24.45 13.23 -41.07
N LEU A 7 25.70 12.82 -41.30
CA LEU A 7 26.12 11.43 -41.16
C LEU A 7 26.09 10.97 -39.69
N SER A 8 26.47 11.84 -38.75
CA SER A 8 26.46 11.51 -37.31
C SER A 8 25.04 11.47 -36.73
N VAL A 9 24.12 12.34 -37.18
CA VAL A 9 22.70 12.26 -36.80
C VAL A 9 22.04 10.99 -37.36
N ALA A 10 22.38 10.58 -38.59
CA ALA A 10 21.86 9.35 -39.17
C ALA A 10 22.33 8.08 -38.43
N VAL A 11 23.60 8.02 -38.03
CA VAL A 11 24.15 6.89 -37.24
C VAL A 11 23.52 6.82 -35.84
N PHE A 12 23.27 7.95 -35.20
CA PHE A 12 22.63 7.99 -33.88
C PHE A 12 21.16 7.54 -33.91
N SER A 13 20.43 7.85 -35.00
CA SER A 13 19.04 7.39 -35.18
C SER A 13 18.93 5.88 -35.47
N ILE A 14 19.96 5.26 -36.06
CA ILE A 14 20.00 3.80 -36.28
C ILE A 14 20.26 3.05 -34.96
N LEU A 15 21.04 3.64 -34.05
CA LEU A 15 21.31 3.07 -32.72
C LEU A 15 20.08 3.05 -31.79
N LEU A 16 19.10 3.92 -32.02
CA LEU A 16 17.88 4.02 -31.21
C LEU A 16 16.78 2.99 -31.58
N LEU A 17 16.96 2.22 -32.67
CA LEU A 17 15.95 1.27 -33.18
C LEU A 17 16.25 -0.21 -32.83
N SER A 18 17.33 -0.52 -32.10
CA SER A 18 17.71 -1.90 -31.74
C SER A 18 17.28 -2.35 -30.34
N ALA A 19 16.33 -1.67 -29.69
CA ALA A 19 15.86 -2.02 -28.35
C ALA A 19 14.49 -2.71 -28.38
N CYS A 20 14.38 -3.83 -29.10
CA CYS A 20 13.34 -4.83 -28.86
C CYS A 20 13.90 -6.23 -29.17
N ALA A 21 13.47 -7.22 -28.38
CA ALA A 21 13.59 -8.67 -28.54
C ALA A 21 14.83 -9.35 -27.92
N GLY A 22 14.61 -9.86 -26.70
CA GLY A 22 15.37 -10.94 -26.08
C GLY A 22 14.41 -11.89 -25.35
N THR A 23 14.20 -13.05 -25.96
CA THR A 23 13.30 -14.15 -25.58
C THR A 23 13.97 -15.12 -24.59
N ASN A 24 13.11 -15.79 -23.80
CA ASN A 24 13.28 -17.06 -23.08
C ASN A 24 14.30 -17.10 -21.93
N GLU A 25 13.87 -17.55 -20.75
CA GLU A 25 14.12 -18.90 -20.22
C GLU A 25 13.13 -19.20 -19.07
N GLU A 26 12.53 -20.39 -19.14
CA GLU A 26 11.67 -21.01 -18.15
C GLU A 26 12.57 -21.87 -17.23
N PRO A 27 12.41 -21.86 -15.90
CA PRO A 27 12.95 -22.92 -15.08
C PRO A 27 11.82 -23.85 -14.63
N GLU A 28 11.60 -24.92 -15.39
CA GLU A 28 11.31 -26.21 -14.77
C GLU A 28 12.64 -26.76 -14.23
N LYS A 29 12.66 -27.12 -12.94
CA LYS A 29 12.91 -28.47 -12.41
C LYS A 29 13.47 -28.34 -10.99
N ASP A 30 12.76 -28.93 -10.02
CA ASP A 30 13.31 -30.09 -9.30
C ASP A 30 12.22 -30.74 -8.42
N GLN A 31 12.05 -32.03 -8.67
CA GLN A 31 11.40 -33.03 -7.81
C GLN A 31 12.26 -33.18 -6.54
N GLU A 32 11.74 -33.34 -5.33
CA GLU A 32 11.15 -34.52 -4.71
C GLU A 32 10.74 -34.03 -3.30
N THR A 33 9.60 -34.40 -2.73
CA THR A 33 9.54 -35.58 -1.85
C THR A 33 8.07 -35.88 -1.60
N ALA A 34 7.60 -37.02 -2.12
CA ALA A 34 6.40 -37.66 -1.59
C ALA A 34 6.76 -38.25 -0.22
N SER A 35 6.32 -37.61 0.86
CA SER A 35 6.20 -38.26 2.15
C SER A 35 4.72 -38.27 2.52
N ASN A 36 4.15 -39.46 2.38
CA ASN A 36 2.83 -39.83 2.81
C ASN A 36 2.74 -39.67 4.33
N GLN A 37 2.05 -38.63 4.80
CA GLN A 37 1.48 -38.62 6.15
C GLN A 37 0.02 -38.21 6.05
N GLU A 38 -0.82 -39.24 6.09
CA GLU A 38 -2.23 -39.20 6.44
C GLU A 38 -2.42 -38.32 7.69
N PRO A 39 -3.19 -37.21 7.61
CA PRO A 39 -3.52 -36.42 8.79
C PRO A 39 -4.42 -37.24 9.69
N LYS A 40 -3.82 -37.85 10.71
CA LYS A 40 -4.52 -38.41 11.85
C LYS A 40 -5.25 -37.24 12.53
N GLU A 41 -6.58 -37.24 12.42
CA GLU A 41 -7.47 -36.34 13.14
C GLU A 41 -7.05 -36.31 14.61
N THR A 42 -6.43 -35.19 14.99
CA THR A 42 -6.33 -34.83 16.39
C THR A 42 -7.52 -33.93 16.62
N GLU A 43 -8.53 -34.47 17.30
CA GLU A 43 -9.57 -33.72 17.97
C GLU A 43 -8.90 -32.79 19.00
N GLY A 44 -8.31 -31.70 18.50
CA GLY A 44 -7.92 -30.57 19.30
C GLY A 44 -9.20 -29.84 19.65
N SER A 45 -9.59 -29.94 20.91
CA SER A 45 -10.55 -29.06 21.56
C SER A 45 -10.40 -27.63 21.01
N GLN A 46 -11.28 -27.25 20.09
CA GLN A 46 -11.50 -25.85 19.79
C GLN A 46 -12.24 -25.29 21.00
N GLU A 47 -11.47 -24.91 22.01
CA GLU A 47 -11.85 -23.78 22.81
C GLU A 47 -12.03 -22.64 21.81
N LYS A 48 -13.29 -22.35 21.46
CA LYS A 48 -13.62 -21.09 20.79
C LYS A 48 -13.15 -20.01 21.75
N GLU A 49 -11.91 -19.56 21.59
CA GLU A 49 -11.51 -18.26 22.07
C GLU A 49 -12.58 -17.32 21.56
N GLN A 50 -13.38 -16.83 22.48
CA GLN A 50 -14.43 -15.88 22.21
C GLN A 50 -13.69 -14.60 21.85
N MET A 51 -13.18 -14.52 20.62
CA MET A 51 -12.51 -13.35 20.10
C MET A 51 -13.51 -12.22 20.26
N GLY A 52 -13.21 -11.32 21.20
CA GLY A 52 -13.97 -10.10 21.39
C GLY A 52 -14.04 -9.33 20.07
N ALA A 53 -14.97 -8.39 19.98
CA ALA A 53 -14.99 -7.49 18.83
C ALA A 53 -13.63 -6.78 18.72
N VAL A 54 -13.19 -6.47 17.49
CA VAL A 54 -11.92 -5.78 17.23
C VAL A 54 -12.15 -4.68 16.20
N TYR A 55 -11.37 -3.61 16.31
CA TYR A 55 -11.33 -2.58 15.27
C TYR A 55 -10.53 -3.08 14.06
N PRO A 56 -11.13 -3.16 12.86
CA PRO A 56 -10.50 -3.76 11.69
C PRO A 56 -9.24 -3.04 11.19
N LEU A 57 -9.09 -1.74 11.46
CA LEU A 57 -7.93 -0.96 10.98
C LEU A 57 -6.73 -1.03 11.93
N THR A 58 -6.95 -1.27 13.22
CA THR A 58 -5.89 -1.26 14.25
C THR A 58 -5.62 -2.64 14.82
N GLY A 59 -6.59 -3.56 14.78
CA GLY A 59 -6.54 -4.85 15.45
C GLY A 59 -6.78 -4.76 16.96
N GLU A 60 -7.02 -3.56 17.51
CA GLU A 60 -7.28 -3.34 18.93
C GLU A 60 -8.65 -3.91 19.33
N ALA A 61 -8.76 -4.33 20.59
CA ALA A 61 -10.03 -4.80 21.15
C ALA A 61 -11.08 -3.68 21.13
N ALA A 62 -12.31 -4.05 20.81
CA ALA A 62 -13.49 -3.21 20.90
C ALA A 62 -14.40 -3.73 22.01
N ASP A 63 -14.94 -2.80 22.81
CA ASP A 63 -15.84 -3.13 23.91
C ASP A 63 -17.19 -3.68 23.40
N GLU A 64 -17.59 -3.28 22.20
CA GLU A 64 -18.85 -3.64 21.56
C GLU A 64 -18.64 -4.03 20.10
N ALA A 65 -19.68 -4.60 19.48
CA ALA A 65 -19.66 -4.90 18.06
C ALA A 65 -19.48 -3.60 17.24
N VAL A 66 -18.52 -3.60 16.33
CA VAL A 66 -18.18 -2.44 15.51
C VAL A 66 -18.90 -2.53 14.16
N ASP A 67 -19.90 -1.68 13.92
CA ASP A 67 -20.72 -1.69 12.69
C ASP A 67 -20.70 -0.37 11.89
N HIS A 68 -19.99 0.66 12.37
CA HIS A 68 -19.87 1.93 11.68
C HIS A 68 -18.81 1.92 10.56
N ARG A 69 -18.95 2.90 9.64
CA ARG A 69 -18.06 3.04 8.48
C ARG A 69 -16.78 3.78 8.85
N VAL A 70 -15.71 3.47 8.13
CA VAL A 70 -14.47 4.25 8.14
C VAL A 70 -14.73 5.64 7.55
N ILE A 71 -14.26 6.68 8.23
CA ILE A 71 -14.25 8.06 7.74
C ILE A 71 -12.86 8.35 7.18
N ALA A 72 -12.77 8.76 5.93
CA ALA A 72 -11.51 9.18 5.31
C ALA A 72 -11.53 10.69 5.05
N ALA A 73 -10.51 11.40 5.50
CA ALA A 73 -10.38 12.85 5.31
C ALA A 73 -9.02 13.18 4.69
N MET A 74 -9.04 14.02 3.65
CA MET A 74 -7.83 14.67 3.15
C MET A 74 -7.53 15.88 4.03
N VAL A 75 -6.36 15.91 4.66
CA VAL A 75 -5.91 16.96 5.57
C VAL A 75 -4.70 17.67 4.97
N ASN A 76 -4.73 18.99 5.00
CA ASN A 76 -3.69 19.86 4.48
C ASN A 76 -2.38 19.69 5.27
N ASN A 77 -1.26 19.49 4.55
CA ASN A 77 0.08 19.41 5.14
C ASN A 77 1.00 20.57 4.73
N HIS A 78 0.47 21.66 4.16
CA HIS A 78 1.24 22.89 3.98
C HIS A 78 1.76 23.39 5.34
N THR A 79 2.98 23.91 5.38
CA THR A 79 3.60 24.49 6.59
C THR A 79 2.73 25.50 7.35
N LYS A 80 1.84 26.25 6.68
CA LYS A 80 0.93 27.23 7.29
C LYS A 80 -0.35 26.61 7.86
N ALA A 81 -0.67 25.37 7.50
CA ALA A 81 -1.82 24.62 7.98
C ALA A 81 -1.53 23.84 9.28
N ARG A 82 -0.27 23.86 9.74
CA ARG A 82 0.18 23.12 10.92
C ARG A 82 0.01 23.98 12.19
N PRO A 83 -0.35 23.39 13.33
CA PRO A 83 -0.65 21.96 13.54
C PRO A 83 -2.05 21.55 13.04
N GLN A 84 -2.21 20.28 12.65
CA GLN A 84 -3.49 19.69 12.29
C GLN A 84 -4.35 19.35 13.51
N SER A 85 -5.67 19.36 13.34
CA SER A 85 -6.66 18.89 14.32
C SER A 85 -7.09 17.45 13.99
N GLY A 86 -7.24 16.61 15.02
CA GLY A 86 -7.76 15.25 14.92
C GLY A 86 -6.77 14.20 14.40
N LEU A 87 -5.63 14.58 13.82
CA LEU A 87 -4.72 13.64 13.15
C LEU A 87 -4.18 12.52 14.09
N SER A 88 -4.03 12.79 15.38
CA SER A 88 -3.59 11.80 16.38
C SER A 88 -4.61 10.71 16.69
N GLN A 89 -5.86 10.89 16.28
CA GLN A 89 -6.96 9.94 16.47
C GLN A 89 -7.21 9.09 15.21
N ALA A 90 -6.43 9.30 14.15
CA ALA A 90 -6.53 8.50 12.94
C ALA A 90 -5.88 7.12 13.16
N ASP A 91 -6.52 6.07 12.66
CA ASP A 91 -5.99 4.71 12.69
C ASP A 91 -4.86 4.54 11.66
N ILE A 92 -5.03 5.14 10.49
CA ILE A 92 -4.06 5.10 9.39
C ILE A 92 -3.93 6.50 8.80
N VAL A 93 -2.69 6.92 8.56
CA VAL A 93 -2.38 8.16 7.86
C VAL A 93 -1.45 7.85 6.69
N TYR A 94 -1.91 8.14 5.47
CA TYR A 94 -1.05 8.14 4.28
C TYR A 94 -0.62 9.56 3.97
N GLU A 95 0.66 9.77 3.68
CA GLU A 95 1.15 11.02 3.11
C GLU A 95 1.31 10.86 1.60
N VAL A 96 0.63 11.71 0.83
CA VAL A 96 0.61 11.65 -0.64
C VAL A 96 0.90 13.01 -1.25
N LEU A 97 1.59 13.04 -2.39
CA LEU A 97 1.81 14.28 -3.16
C LEU A 97 0.47 14.81 -3.69
N ALA A 98 0.25 16.12 -3.59
CA ALA A 98 -0.99 16.76 -4.01
C ALA A 98 -0.75 18.01 -4.87
N GLU A 99 0.08 18.95 -4.38
CA GLU A 99 0.28 20.27 -5.01
C GLU A 99 1.76 20.51 -5.27
N GLY A 100 2.27 19.94 -6.37
CA GLY A 100 3.69 20.00 -6.70
C GLY A 100 4.53 19.25 -5.64
N GLN A 101 5.34 19.99 -4.88
CA GLN A 101 6.17 19.44 -3.79
C GLN A 101 5.46 19.46 -2.42
N ILE A 102 4.18 19.85 -2.37
CA ILE A 102 3.39 19.84 -1.15
C ILE A 102 2.53 18.57 -1.08
N THR A 103 2.63 17.87 0.04
CA THR A 103 1.85 16.67 0.34
C THR A 103 0.52 17.03 1.03
N ARG A 104 -0.41 16.07 1.05
CA ARG A 104 -1.57 16.05 1.93
C ARG A 104 -1.61 14.71 2.67
N PHE A 105 -2.25 14.69 3.83
CA PHE A 105 -2.50 13.47 4.58
C PHE A 105 -3.88 12.91 4.23
N LEU A 106 -3.98 11.64 3.89
CA LEU A 106 -5.24 10.90 3.89
C LEU A 106 -5.34 10.17 5.23
N ALA A 107 -6.16 10.70 6.13
CA ALA A 107 -6.38 10.14 7.47
C ALA A 107 -7.66 9.30 7.49
N LEU A 108 -7.56 8.05 7.93
CA LEU A 108 -8.67 7.12 8.10
C LEU A 108 -8.99 6.99 9.60
N PHE A 109 -10.25 7.18 9.94
CA PHE A 109 -10.78 7.13 11.29
C PHE A 109 -11.84 6.03 11.40
N HIS A 110 -11.64 5.12 12.35
CA HIS A 110 -12.59 4.07 12.67
C HIS A 110 -12.61 3.76 14.17
N SER A 111 -11.46 3.55 14.81
CA SER A 111 -11.41 3.27 16.26
C SER A 111 -11.76 4.48 17.12
N GLN A 112 -11.39 5.68 16.66
CA GLN A 112 -11.69 6.94 17.32
C GLN A 112 -12.18 7.94 16.28
N ILE A 113 -13.30 8.59 16.56
CA ILE A 113 -13.84 9.65 15.72
C ILE A 113 -13.61 11.00 16.42
N PRO A 114 -12.78 11.89 15.87
CA PRO A 114 -12.52 13.21 16.45
C PRO A 114 -13.70 14.16 16.26
N ASP A 115 -13.87 15.11 17.19
CA ASP A 115 -14.86 16.19 17.06
C ASP A 115 -14.54 17.16 15.91
N THR A 116 -13.26 17.30 15.56
CA THR A 116 -12.79 18.23 14.53
C THR A 116 -11.60 17.65 13.77
N ILE A 117 -11.69 17.71 12.43
CA ILE A 117 -10.63 17.29 11.50
C ILE A 117 -10.25 18.48 10.63
N GLY A 118 -8.96 18.77 10.50
CA GLY A 118 -8.50 19.74 9.51
C GLY A 118 -7.11 20.34 9.77
N PRO A 119 -6.73 21.37 9.01
CA PRO A 119 -7.48 21.94 7.89
C PRO A 119 -7.64 20.94 6.73
N ILE A 120 -8.78 20.96 6.02
CA ILE A 120 -9.04 20.10 4.85
C ILE A 120 -8.40 20.72 3.59
#